data_AF-A0AAU4MPE6-F1
#
_entry.id   AF-A0AAU4MPE6-F1
#
_cell.length_a   1.000
_cell.length_b   1.000
_cell.length_c   1.000
_cell.angle_alpha   90.00
_cell.angle_beta   90.00
_cell.angle_gamma   90.00
#
_symmetry.space_group_name_H-M   'P 1'
#
loop_
_entity.id
_entity.type
_entity.pdbx_description
1 polymer ?
#
loop_
_entity_poly.entity_id
_entity_poly.type
_entity_poly.pdbx_seq_one_letter_code
_entity_poly.pdbx_strand_id
1 'polypeptide(L)'
;MGRAENPIAPCTTSLHALASWLRQRRADAQVSYTELAQRTHFSKATLSRAVSGRTVPRLVVVKALAEVCGADPAEAERLWKGARYDARSSWPGHGASRLRIDYVTTFAGLHLALLELYRRDGSRPYRELERQAGSHGQLPHATIGRVLTQRAHPRREFVLAFIQTCGVTDEDDLEVWGRAWDRAQAAHILSSPPPRRKNGPGHRPARDQRNACRHP
;
A
#
# COMPACT_ATOMS: atom_id res chain seq x y z
N MET A 1 34.06 5.09 27.04
CA MET A 1 34.30 5.82 25.77
C MET A 1 34.21 4.85 24.60
N GLY A 2 33.06 4.78 23.94
CA GLY A 2 32.84 3.85 22.82
C GLY A 2 33.45 4.39 21.53
N ARG A 3 34.00 3.48 20.71
CA ARG A 3 34.54 3.76 19.36
C ARG A 3 33.63 4.74 18.60
N ALA A 4 34.24 5.78 18.01
CA ALA A 4 33.53 6.72 17.15
C ALA A 4 32.73 5.97 16.08
N GLU A 5 31.47 6.36 15.90
CA GLU A 5 30.65 5.75 14.86
C GLU A 5 31.22 6.05 13.49
N ASN A 6 31.32 5.04 12.63
CA ASN A 6 31.71 5.24 11.24
C ASN A 6 30.74 6.20 10.54
N PRO A 7 31.20 7.00 9.56
CA PRO A 7 30.32 7.85 8.77
C PRO A 7 29.20 7.03 8.13
N ILE A 8 28.04 7.68 7.92
CA ILE A 8 26.92 7.07 7.21
C ILE A 8 27.39 6.75 5.79
N ALA A 9 27.11 5.54 5.31
CA ALA A 9 27.50 5.12 3.97
C ALA A 9 26.89 6.04 2.90
N PRO A 10 27.55 6.24 1.74
CA PRO A 10 26.95 6.90 0.60
C PRO A 10 25.64 6.20 0.23
N CYS A 11 24.54 6.95 0.26
CA CYS A 11 23.19 6.44 0.02
C CYS A 11 22.29 7.57 -0.50
N THR A 12 21.04 7.26 -0.82
CA THR A 12 20.09 8.28 -1.27
C THR A 12 19.81 9.30 -0.16
N THR A 13 19.42 10.52 -0.54
CA THR A 13 19.14 11.61 0.41
C THR A 13 18.15 11.21 1.49
N SER A 14 17.10 10.46 1.12
CA SER A 14 16.07 10.04 2.07
C SER A 14 16.57 9.00 3.07
N LEU A 15 17.41 8.06 2.64
CA LEU A 15 18.03 7.08 3.53
C LEU A 15 19.08 7.73 4.44
N HIS A 16 19.83 8.69 3.93
CA HIS A 16 20.76 9.47 4.72
C HIS A 16 20.03 10.26 5.82
N ALA A 17 18.92 10.94 5.47
CA ALA A 17 18.11 11.67 6.42
C ALA A 17 17.57 10.77 7.55
N LEU A 18 17.05 9.58 7.22
CA LEU A 18 16.61 8.60 8.22
C LEU A 18 17.76 8.16 9.14
N ALA A 19 18.91 7.79 8.57
CA ALA A 19 20.05 7.31 9.34
C ALA A 19 20.62 8.40 10.27
N SER A 20 20.76 9.62 9.76
CA SER A 20 21.20 10.79 10.53
C SER A 20 20.23 11.12 11.65
N TRP A 21 18.92 11.12 11.37
CA TRP A 21 17.90 11.38 12.38
C TRP A 21 17.95 10.34 13.51
N LEU A 22 18.04 9.05 13.19
CA LEU A 22 18.14 7.99 14.20
C LEU A 22 19.41 8.11 15.06
N ARG A 23 20.55 8.46 14.45
CA ARG A 23 21.80 8.70 15.20
C ARG A 23 21.69 9.91 16.11
N GLN A 24 21.09 11.00 15.62
CA GLN A 24 20.87 12.22 16.41
C GLN A 24 19.99 11.92 17.61
N ARG A 25 18.82 11.28 17.42
CA ARG A 25 17.92 10.90 18.51
C ARG A 25 18.60 10.00 19.54
N ARG A 26 19.41 9.03 19.08
CA ARG A 26 20.21 8.17 19.97
C ARG A 26 21.24 8.95 20.78
N ALA A 27 21.93 9.90 20.15
CA ALA A 27 22.91 10.77 20.80
C ALA A 27 22.24 11.70 21.82
N ASP A 28 21.11 12.32 21.47
CA ASP A 28 20.34 13.18 22.37
C ASP A 28 19.87 12.41 23.61
N ALA A 29 19.44 11.16 23.44
CA ALA A 29 19.02 10.28 24.53
C ALA A 29 20.19 9.60 25.28
N GLN A 30 21.44 9.79 24.83
CA GLN A 30 22.65 9.16 25.38
C GLN A 30 22.57 7.62 25.50
N VAL A 31 21.76 6.95 24.67
CA VAL A 31 21.57 5.49 24.74
C VAL A 31 22.64 4.77 23.92
N SER A 32 23.40 3.87 24.53
CA SER A 32 24.36 3.04 23.83
C SER A 32 23.68 1.93 23.01
N TYR A 33 24.36 1.38 22.01
CA TYR A 33 23.81 0.22 21.28
C TYR A 33 23.66 -1.03 22.15
N THR A 34 24.38 -1.11 23.28
CA THR A 34 24.22 -2.21 24.23
C THR A 34 22.90 -2.05 24.99
N GLU A 35 22.59 -0.85 25.48
CA GLU A 35 21.31 -0.55 26.13
C GLU A 35 20.13 -0.67 25.17
N LEU A 36 20.28 -0.22 23.91
CA LEU A 36 19.27 -0.46 22.87
C LEU A 36 19.01 -1.96 22.69
N ALA A 37 20.05 -2.80 22.66
CA ALA A 37 19.89 -4.23 22.50
C ALA A 37 19.28 -4.93 23.74
N GLN A 38 19.42 -4.34 24.93
CA GLN A 38 18.77 -4.82 26.15
C GLN A 38 17.30 -4.39 26.23
N ARG A 39 16.99 -3.18 25.77
CA ARG A 39 15.64 -2.59 25.80
C ARG A 39 14.79 -2.96 24.58
N THR A 40 15.36 -3.62 23.59
CA THR A 40 14.67 -4.11 22.40
C THR A 40 14.95 -5.60 22.18
N HIS A 41 14.17 -6.26 21.32
CA HIS A 41 14.42 -7.65 20.94
C HIS A 41 15.46 -7.80 19.81
N PHE A 42 16.27 -6.77 19.54
CA PHE A 42 17.21 -6.74 18.42
C PHE A 42 18.67 -6.74 18.88
N SER A 43 19.53 -7.44 18.13
CA SER A 43 20.97 -7.46 18.43
C SER A 43 21.64 -6.11 18.15
N LYS A 44 22.73 -5.84 18.88
CA LYS A 44 23.61 -4.67 18.68
C LYS A 44 24.00 -4.48 17.20
N ALA A 45 24.34 -5.58 16.52
CA ALA A 45 24.71 -5.56 15.11
C ALA A 45 23.55 -5.13 14.20
N THR A 46 22.32 -5.56 14.49
CA THR A 46 21.12 -5.15 13.74
C THR A 46 20.82 -3.66 13.92
N LEU A 47 20.90 -3.17 15.15
CA LEU A 47 20.68 -1.75 15.47
C LEU A 47 21.76 -0.85 14.84
N SER A 48 23.02 -1.23 14.93
CA SER A 48 24.13 -0.52 14.28
C SER A 48 23.99 -0.52 12.75
N ARG A 49 23.56 -1.63 12.15
CA ARG A 49 23.29 -1.70 10.71
C ARG A 49 22.12 -0.79 10.31
N ALA A 50 21.08 -0.71 11.13
CA ALA A 50 19.89 0.11 10.84
C ALA A 50 20.21 1.60 10.68
N VAL A 51 21.25 2.09 11.36
CA VAL A 51 21.69 3.50 11.30
C VAL A 51 22.95 3.70 10.46
N SER A 52 23.33 2.71 9.66
CA SER A 52 24.54 2.76 8.83
C SER A 52 24.33 3.44 7.47
N GLY A 53 23.08 3.56 7.01
CA GLY A 53 22.74 4.03 5.67
C GLY A 53 23.01 3.02 4.54
N ARG A 54 23.46 1.80 4.84
CA ARG A 54 23.78 0.79 3.80
C ARG A 54 22.54 0.16 3.16
N THR A 55 21.49 -0.04 3.95
CA THR A 55 20.22 -0.60 3.49
C THR A 55 19.08 0.04 4.27
N VAL A 56 17.89 0.11 3.68
CA VAL A 56 16.71 0.59 4.41
C VAL A 56 16.29 -0.48 5.44
N PRO A 57 16.34 -0.20 6.75
CA PRO A 57 15.99 -1.18 7.78
C PRO A 57 14.50 -1.57 7.75
N ARG A 58 14.13 -2.60 8.52
CA ARG A 58 12.70 -2.93 8.75
C ARG A 58 12.07 -1.86 9.64
N LEU A 59 10.80 -1.51 9.37
CA LEU A 59 10.07 -0.48 10.12
C LEU A 59 10.06 -0.77 11.64
N VAL A 60 9.85 -2.03 12.02
CA VAL A 60 9.87 -2.46 13.42
C VAL A 60 11.18 -2.14 14.15
N VAL A 61 12.32 -2.18 13.46
CA VAL A 61 13.63 -1.82 14.05
C VAL A 61 13.73 -0.30 14.23
N VAL A 62 13.25 0.46 13.25
CA VAL A 62 13.24 1.93 13.28
C VAL A 62 12.36 2.45 14.41
N LYS A 63 11.13 1.93 14.53
CA LYS A 63 10.19 2.29 15.61
C LYS A 63 10.75 1.95 16.98
N ALA A 64 11.26 0.73 17.18
CA ALA A 64 11.84 0.33 18.46
C ALA A 64 13.03 1.23 18.88
N LEU A 65 13.88 1.62 17.92
CA LEU A 65 15.00 2.54 18.20
C LEU A 65 14.49 3.94 18.59
N ALA A 66 13.50 4.47 17.85
CA ALA A 66 12.87 5.75 18.16
C ALA A 66 12.22 5.74 19.55
N GLU A 67 11.42 4.72 19.86
CA GLU A 67 10.74 4.54 21.14
C GLU A 67 11.73 4.50 22.31
N VAL A 68 12.80 3.70 22.21
CA VAL A 68 13.82 3.60 23.27
C VAL A 68 14.57 4.91 23.48
N CYS A 69 14.74 5.70 22.42
CA CYS A 69 15.36 7.02 22.47
C CYS A 69 14.37 8.16 22.82
N GLY A 70 13.11 7.85 23.12
CA GLY A 70 12.09 8.84 23.44
C GLY A 70 11.68 9.74 22.25
N ALA A 71 11.96 9.31 21.03
CA ALA A 71 11.55 10.00 19.81
C ALA A 71 10.17 9.50 19.34
N ASP A 72 9.46 10.36 18.61
CA ASP A 72 8.14 10.04 18.06
C ASP A 72 8.22 8.89 17.02
N PRO A 73 7.54 7.75 17.25
CA PRO A 73 7.49 6.64 16.30
C PRO A 73 6.80 6.99 14.98
N ALA A 74 5.90 7.97 14.96
CA ALA A 74 5.21 8.41 13.75
C ALA A 74 6.17 9.17 12.82
N GLU A 75 6.99 10.08 13.37
CA GLU A 75 8.04 10.75 12.61
C GLU A 75 9.10 9.76 12.09
N ALA A 76 9.46 8.76 12.91
CA ALA A 76 10.37 7.69 12.49
C ALA A 76 9.80 6.89 11.29
N GLU A 77 8.50 6.59 11.33
CA GLU A 77 7.80 5.94 10.23
C GLU A 77 7.75 6.82 8.97
N ARG A 78 7.50 8.13 9.11
CA ARG A 78 7.48 9.08 8.00
C ARG A 78 8.83 9.13 7.25
N LEU A 79 9.93 9.26 7.98
CA LEU A 79 11.29 9.23 7.42
C LEU A 79 11.60 7.88 6.77
N TRP A 80 11.16 6.79 7.38
CA TRP A 80 11.33 5.44 6.84
C TRP A 80 10.58 5.23 5.52
N LYS A 81 9.34 5.73 5.42
CA LYS A 81 8.54 5.70 4.19
C LYS A 81 9.27 6.41 3.05
N GLY A 82 9.82 7.60 3.32
CA GLY A 82 10.66 8.35 2.37
C GLY A 82 11.88 7.56 1.90
N ALA A 83 12.66 7.01 2.85
CA ALA A 83 13.84 6.19 2.54
C ALA A 83 13.51 4.96 1.68
N ARG A 84 12.38 4.28 1.96
CA ARG A 84 11.95 3.13 1.17
C ARG A 84 11.45 3.49 -0.21
N TYR A 85 10.70 4.58 -0.32
CA TYR A 85 10.21 5.07 -1.59
C TYR A 85 11.39 5.35 -2.52
N ASP A 86 12.35 6.13 -2.03
CA ASP A 86 13.55 6.55 -2.77
C ASP A 86 14.41 5.34 -3.21
N ALA A 87 14.64 4.39 -2.31
CA ALA A 87 15.36 3.15 -2.62
C ALA A 87 14.68 2.27 -3.69
N ARG A 88 13.36 2.44 -3.90
CA ARG A 88 12.62 1.75 -4.98
C ARG A 88 12.51 2.61 -6.24
N SER A 89 12.48 3.93 -6.09
CA SER A 89 12.41 4.90 -7.18
C SER A 89 13.75 5.11 -7.89
N SER A 90 14.87 4.76 -7.26
CA SER A 90 16.21 4.82 -7.87
C SER A 90 16.45 3.79 -9.00
N TRP A 91 15.41 3.06 -9.41
CA TRP A 91 15.45 2.17 -10.57
C TRP A 91 15.15 2.94 -11.87
N PRO A 92 15.97 2.79 -12.94
CA PRO A 92 15.72 3.45 -14.22
C PRO A 92 14.32 3.09 -14.76
N GLY A 93 13.52 4.10 -15.09
CA GLY A 93 12.14 3.95 -15.57
C GLY A 93 11.05 4.24 -14.53
N HIS A 94 11.40 4.45 -13.26
CA HIS A 94 10.47 4.77 -12.17
C HIS A 94 10.31 6.29 -11.92
N GLY A 95 10.54 7.11 -12.95
CA GLY A 95 10.39 8.56 -12.88
C GLY A 95 8.92 8.95 -12.64
N ALA A 96 8.62 9.35 -11.41
CA ALA A 96 7.58 10.31 -11.05
C ALA A 96 6.31 10.29 -11.91
N SER A 97 5.63 9.14 -12.01
CA SER A 97 4.24 9.14 -12.47
C SER A 97 3.40 9.77 -11.36
N ARG A 98 3.37 11.11 -11.36
CA ARG A 98 2.48 11.93 -10.52
C ARG A 98 1.11 11.91 -11.15
N LEU A 99 0.51 10.71 -11.19
CA LEU A 99 -0.89 10.57 -11.55
C LEU A 99 -1.69 11.45 -10.60
N ARG A 100 -2.20 12.54 -11.16
CA ARG A 100 -3.08 13.48 -10.49
C ARG A 100 -4.44 12.78 -10.37
N ILE A 101 -4.81 12.40 -9.15
CA ILE A 101 -5.96 11.53 -8.87
C ILE A 101 -7.28 12.14 -9.35
N ASP A 102 -7.37 13.46 -9.39
CA ASP A 102 -8.42 14.28 -9.98
C ASP A 102 -8.62 14.05 -11.50
N TYR A 103 -7.59 13.60 -12.23
CA TYR A 103 -7.67 13.27 -13.66
C TYR A 103 -7.92 11.79 -13.93
N VAL A 104 -7.94 10.94 -12.91
CA VAL A 104 -8.18 9.51 -13.08
C VAL A 104 -9.66 9.28 -13.43
N THR A 105 -9.90 8.58 -14.55
CA THR A 105 -11.24 8.27 -15.08
C THR A 105 -11.47 6.78 -15.33
N THR A 106 -10.47 5.93 -15.13
CA THR A 106 -10.55 4.48 -15.41
C THR A 106 -10.03 3.67 -14.23
N PHE A 107 -10.47 2.40 -14.11
CA PHE A 107 -9.93 1.50 -13.09
C PHE A 107 -8.44 1.20 -13.28
N ALA A 108 -7.93 1.20 -14.52
CA ALA A 108 -6.51 1.08 -14.77
C ALA A 108 -5.73 2.28 -14.20
N GLY A 109 -6.21 3.50 -14.44
CA GLY A 109 -5.62 4.71 -13.85
C GLY A 109 -5.70 4.71 -12.32
N LEU A 110 -6.84 4.30 -11.77
CA LEU A 110 -7.04 4.21 -10.31
C LEU A 110 -6.10 3.19 -9.68
N HIS A 111 -5.92 2.04 -10.33
CA HIS A 111 -4.99 1.01 -9.89
C HIS A 111 -3.55 1.53 -9.85
N LEU A 112 -3.10 2.26 -10.88
CA LEU A 112 -1.77 2.86 -10.90
C LEU A 112 -1.59 3.90 -9.79
N ALA A 113 -2.62 4.71 -9.52
CA ALA A 113 -2.61 5.67 -8.42
C ALA A 113 -2.50 4.95 -7.06
N LEU A 114 -3.27 3.88 -6.83
CA LEU A 114 -3.19 3.06 -5.60
C LEU A 114 -1.81 2.42 -5.43
N LEU A 115 -1.21 1.91 -6.52
CA LEU A 115 0.15 1.37 -6.49
C LEU A 115 1.18 2.45 -6.13
N GLU A 116 1.04 3.65 -6.68
CA GLU A 116 1.96 4.74 -6.37
C GLU A 116 1.84 5.16 -4.90
N LEU A 117 0.62 5.25 -4.37
CA LEU A 117 0.40 5.51 -2.94
C LEU A 117 1.02 4.41 -2.07
N TYR A 118 0.81 3.14 -2.43
CA TYR A 118 1.40 1.99 -1.73
C TYR A 118 2.94 1.99 -1.78
N ARG A 119 3.54 2.50 -2.85
CA ARG A 119 5.00 2.69 -2.92
C ARG A 119 5.47 3.81 -2.00
N ARG A 120 4.78 4.96 -2.00
CA ARG A 120 5.07 6.08 -1.09
C ARG A 120 4.92 5.69 0.38
N ASP A 121 4.02 4.76 0.65
CA ASP A 121 3.85 4.12 1.95
C ASP A 121 5.03 3.21 2.36
N GLY A 122 6.06 3.08 1.52
CA GLY A 122 7.19 2.19 1.73
C GLY A 122 6.89 0.72 1.42
N SER A 123 5.69 0.43 0.91
CA SER A 123 5.18 -0.91 0.61
C SER A 123 5.22 -1.84 1.82
N ARG A 124 4.62 -1.40 2.92
CA ARG A 124 4.43 -2.20 4.13
C ARG A 124 3.70 -3.52 3.78
N PRO A 125 4.07 -4.67 4.38
CA PRO A 125 3.46 -5.94 4.04
C PRO A 125 1.94 -5.90 4.29
N TYR A 126 1.16 -6.62 3.48
CA TYR A 126 -0.31 -6.53 3.51
C TYR A 126 -0.93 -6.85 4.88
N ARG A 127 -0.33 -7.77 5.64
CA ARG A 127 -0.76 -8.07 7.02
C ARG A 127 -0.59 -6.90 7.98
N GLU A 128 0.40 -6.05 7.75
CA GLU A 128 0.62 -4.86 8.56
C GLU A 128 -0.38 -3.76 8.23
N LEU A 129 -0.73 -3.61 6.94
CA LEU A 129 -1.84 -2.75 6.52
C LEU A 129 -3.17 -3.22 7.13
N GLU A 130 -3.47 -4.52 7.07
CA GLU A 130 -4.68 -5.09 7.67
C GLU A 130 -4.78 -4.81 9.18
N ARG A 131 -3.68 -4.96 9.92
CA ARG A 131 -3.64 -4.66 11.36
C ARG A 131 -3.90 -3.19 11.65
N GLN A 132 -3.42 -2.28 10.80
CA GLN A 132 -3.57 -0.83 10.99
C GLN A 132 -4.90 -0.27 10.47
N ALA A 133 -5.57 -0.99 9.57
CA ALA A 133 -6.84 -0.58 9.00
C ALA A 133 -7.97 -0.46 10.03
N GLY A 134 -7.84 -1.06 11.21
CA GLY A 134 -8.91 -1.26 12.19
C GLY A 134 -9.92 -0.11 12.36
N SER A 135 -9.45 1.14 12.48
CA SER A 135 -10.30 2.34 12.62
C SER A 135 -10.83 2.92 11.30
N HIS A 136 -10.24 2.52 10.17
CA HIS A 136 -10.53 3.00 8.81
C HIS A 136 -11.39 2.03 8.00
N GLY A 137 -11.74 0.86 8.57
CA GLY A 137 -12.55 -0.18 7.94
C GLY A 137 -11.82 -1.51 7.74
N GLN A 138 -12.48 -2.46 7.08
CA GLN A 138 -11.88 -3.78 6.84
C GLN A 138 -11.02 -3.78 5.57
N LEU A 139 -9.72 -4.06 5.74
CA LEU A 139 -8.79 -4.32 4.64
C LEU A 139 -8.15 -5.71 4.76
N PRO A 140 -8.89 -6.80 4.45
CA PRO A 140 -8.30 -8.13 4.48
C PRO A 140 -7.06 -8.21 3.58
N HIS A 141 -5.95 -8.77 4.07
CA HIS A 141 -4.70 -8.85 3.30
C HIS A 141 -4.87 -9.56 1.94
N ALA A 142 -5.78 -10.53 1.85
CA ALA A 142 -6.13 -11.21 0.62
C ALA A 142 -6.78 -10.27 -0.41
N THR A 143 -7.65 -9.36 0.03
CA THR A 143 -8.29 -8.33 -0.82
C THR A 143 -7.26 -7.31 -1.31
N ILE A 144 -6.39 -6.84 -0.41
CA ILE A 144 -5.26 -5.96 -0.78
C ILE A 144 -4.44 -6.62 -1.90
N GLY A 145 -4.05 -7.88 -1.69
CA GLY A 145 -3.29 -8.64 -2.69
C GLY A 145 -4.00 -8.74 -4.03
N ARG A 146 -5.30 -9.05 -4.05
CA ARG A 146 -6.08 -9.13 -5.30
C ARG A 146 -6.19 -7.80 -6.03
N VAL A 147 -6.45 -6.71 -5.33
CA VAL A 147 -6.58 -5.37 -5.93
C VAL A 147 -5.23 -4.90 -6.49
N LEU A 148 -4.16 -5.02 -5.71
CA LEU A 148 -2.81 -4.60 -6.13
C LEU A 148 -2.19 -5.51 -7.20
N THR A 149 -2.74 -6.71 -7.42
CA THR A 149 -2.36 -7.60 -8.53
C THR A 149 -3.35 -7.59 -9.70
N GLN A 150 -4.30 -6.64 -9.73
CA GLN A 150 -5.33 -6.50 -10.77
C GLN A 150 -6.24 -7.73 -10.94
N ARG A 151 -6.38 -8.58 -9.91
CA ARG A 151 -7.27 -9.75 -9.91
C ARG A 151 -8.69 -9.45 -9.42
N ALA A 152 -8.97 -8.20 -9.08
CA ALA A 152 -10.28 -7.70 -8.69
C ALA A 152 -10.35 -6.18 -8.87
N HIS A 153 -11.53 -5.66 -9.24
CA HIS A 153 -11.81 -4.23 -9.16
C HIS A 153 -12.05 -3.84 -7.70
N PRO A 154 -11.46 -2.74 -7.21
CA PRO A 154 -11.66 -2.27 -5.85
C PRO A 154 -13.08 -1.71 -5.67
N ARG A 155 -13.69 -1.96 -4.51
CA ARG A 155 -14.90 -1.24 -4.07
C ARG A 155 -14.54 0.16 -3.58
N ARG A 156 -15.49 1.10 -3.59
CA ARG A 156 -15.28 2.48 -3.12
C ARG A 156 -14.78 2.52 -1.67
N GLU A 157 -15.44 1.78 -0.79
CA GLU A 157 -15.07 1.66 0.63
C GLU A 157 -13.64 1.13 0.81
N PHE A 158 -13.23 0.15 -0.01
CA PHE A 158 -11.87 -0.37 0.01
C PHE A 158 -10.86 0.72 -0.37
N VAL A 159 -11.14 1.52 -1.40
CA VAL A 159 -10.24 2.61 -1.81
C VAL A 159 -10.04 3.59 -0.67
N LEU A 160 -11.13 4.06 -0.04
CA LEU A 160 -11.07 5.03 1.06
C LEU A 160 -10.32 4.46 2.28
N ALA A 161 -10.65 3.25 2.71
CA ALA A 161 -9.95 2.60 3.82
C ALA A 161 -8.46 2.40 3.52
N PHE A 162 -8.12 2.00 2.29
CA PHE A 162 -6.74 1.76 1.86
C PHE A 162 -5.91 3.04 1.87
N ILE A 163 -6.42 4.13 1.30
CA ILE A 163 -5.67 5.39 1.24
C ILE A 163 -5.51 6.01 2.64
N GLN A 164 -6.51 5.89 3.50
CA GLN A 164 -6.41 6.30 4.92
C GLN A 164 -5.33 5.51 5.64
N THR A 165 -5.30 4.19 5.46
CA THR A 165 -4.27 3.33 6.05
C THR A 165 -2.87 3.64 5.52
N CYS A 166 -2.76 4.10 4.27
CA CYS A 166 -1.50 4.60 3.70
C CYS A 166 -1.12 6.03 4.15
N GLY A 167 -1.99 6.72 4.90
CA GLY A 167 -1.71 8.03 5.51
C GLY A 167 -2.39 9.23 4.84
N VAL A 168 -3.35 9.02 3.93
CA VAL A 168 -4.19 10.10 3.39
C VAL A 168 -5.36 10.31 4.35
N THR A 169 -5.27 11.30 5.23
CA THR A 169 -6.27 11.57 6.26
C THR A 169 -7.08 12.83 6.04
N ASP A 170 -6.65 13.70 5.12
CA ASP A 170 -7.34 14.92 4.76
C ASP A 170 -8.67 14.63 4.04
N GLU A 171 -9.74 15.29 4.46
CA GLU A 171 -11.10 15.01 3.97
C GLU A 171 -11.25 15.37 2.49
N ASP A 172 -10.65 16.48 2.04
CA ASP A 172 -10.70 16.88 0.63
C ASP A 172 -9.99 15.85 -0.25
N ASP A 173 -8.82 15.37 0.18
CA ASP A 173 -8.11 14.30 -0.52
C ASP A 173 -8.96 13.02 -0.58
N LEU A 174 -9.59 12.60 0.54
CA LEU A 174 -10.46 11.43 0.58
C LEU A 174 -11.62 11.54 -0.42
N GLU A 175 -12.23 12.71 -0.51
CA GLU A 175 -13.28 12.96 -1.48
C GLU A 175 -12.77 12.92 -2.92
N VAL A 176 -11.58 13.48 -3.21
CA VAL A 176 -10.99 13.44 -4.54
C VAL A 176 -10.77 11.99 -5.00
N TRP A 177 -10.31 11.12 -4.09
CA TRP A 177 -10.18 9.68 -4.37
C TRP A 177 -11.54 8.99 -4.55
N GLY A 178 -12.55 9.35 -3.75
CA GLY A 178 -13.92 8.89 -3.93
C GLY A 178 -14.46 9.23 -5.31
N ARG A 179 -14.33 10.50 -5.73
CA ARG A 179 -14.73 10.99 -7.05
C ARG A 179 -13.98 10.30 -8.19
N ALA A 180 -12.70 9.99 -8.01
CA ALA A 180 -11.92 9.23 -8.98
C ALA A 180 -12.45 7.79 -9.16
N TRP A 181 -12.85 7.14 -8.07
CA TRP A 181 -13.53 5.85 -8.14
C TRP A 181 -14.89 5.97 -8.83
N ASP A 182 -15.68 7.00 -8.51
CA ASP A 182 -17.01 7.21 -9.11
C ASP A 182 -16.91 7.38 -10.64
N ARG A 183 -15.93 8.16 -11.12
CA ARG A 183 -15.63 8.29 -12.56
C ARG A 183 -15.20 6.97 -13.20
N ALA A 184 -14.30 6.24 -12.55
CA ALA A 184 -13.83 4.93 -13.04
C ALA A 184 -14.97 3.91 -13.13
N GLN A 185 -15.88 3.90 -12.16
CA GLN A 185 -17.03 3.03 -12.13
C GLN A 185 -18.04 3.38 -13.23
N ALA A 186 -18.31 4.67 -13.45
CA ALA A 186 -19.17 5.13 -14.54
C ALA A 186 -18.61 4.74 -15.91
N ALA A 187 -17.31 4.98 -16.15
CA ALA A 187 -16.64 4.58 -17.39
C ALA A 187 -16.68 3.05 -17.61
N HIS A 188 -16.53 2.27 -16.54
CA HIS A 188 -16.61 0.81 -16.61
C HIS A 188 -18.02 0.31 -16.93
N ILE A 189 -19.07 0.91 -16.37
CA ILE A 189 -20.46 0.58 -16.68
C ILE A 189 -20.76 0.86 -18.15
N LEU A 190 -20.33 2.02 -18.67
CA LEU A 190 -20.52 2.41 -20.07
C LEU A 190 -19.74 1.52 -21.04
N SER A 191 -18.58 1.01 -20.62
CA SER A 191 -17.74 0.12 -21.45
C SER A 191 -18.13 -1.36 -21.36
N SER A 192 -18.94 -1.74 -20.36
CA SER A 192 -19.36 -3.13 -20.18
C SER A 192 -20.53 -3.45 -21.11
N PRO A 193 -20.45 -4.52 -21.91
CA PRO A 193 -21.56 -4.90 -22.77
C PRO A 193 -22.81 -5.21 -21.94
N PRO A 194 -24.01 -4.84 -22.40
CA PRO A 194 -25.24 -5.08 -21.64
C PRO A 194 -25.37 -6.58 -21.32
N PRO A 195 -25.91 -6.94 -20.14
CA PRO A 195 -26.07 -8.34 -19.77
C PRO A 195 -26.90 -9.04 -20.85
N ARG A 196 -26.36 -10.14 -21.42
CA ARG A 196 -27.11 -10.97 -22.36
C ARG A 196 -28.44 -11.36 -21.72
N ARG A 197 -29.56 -10.86 -22.27
CA ARG A 197 -30.89 -11.32 -21.89
C ARG A 197 -30.88 -12.84 -21.99
N LYS A 198 -31.12 -13.54 -20.87
CA LYS A 198 -31.38 -14.97 -20.89
C LYS A 198 -32.68 -15.14 -21.69
N ASN A 199 -32.57 -15.51 -22.96
CA ASN A 199 -33.75 -15.91 -23.74
C ASN A 199 -34.43 -17.04 -22.96
N GLY A 200 -35.67 -16.81 -22.57
CA GLY A 200 -36.51 -17.80 -21.88
C GLY A 200 -36.64 -19.08 -22.71
N PRO A 201 -37.01 -20.20 -22.08
CA PRO A 201 -36.96 -21.51 -22.71
C PRO A 201 -37.76 -21.50 -24.02
N GLY A 202 -37.07 -21.82 -25.11
CA GLY A 202 -37.63 -21.81 -26.45
C GLY A 202 -38.92 -22.62 -26.52
N HIS A 203 -39.96 -21.98 -27.04
CA HIS A 203 -41.21 -22.63 -27.41
C HIS A 203 -40.90 -23.77 -28.38
N ARG A 204 -41.00 -25.02 -27.93
CA ARG A 204 -40.95 -26.20 -28.82
C ARG A 204 -42.23 -26.18 -29.65
N PRO A 205 -42.17 -26.23 -31.00
CA PRO A 205 -43.38 -26.37 -31.78
C PRO A 205 -43.99 -27.76 -31.52
N ALA A 206 -45.32 -27.78 -31.33
CA ALA A 206 -46.09 -28.99 -31.13
C ALA A 206 -45.93 -29.92 -32.35
N ARG A 207 -45.54 -31.17 -32.08
CA ARG A 207 -45.43 -32.23 -33.09
C ARG A 207 -46.84 -32.66 -33.49
N ASP A 208 -47.22 -32.37 -34.73
CA ASP A 208 -48.49 -32.74 -35.35
C ASP A 208 -48.68 -34.26 -35.28
N GLN A 209 -49.63 -34.73 -34.47
CA GLN A 209 -50.04 -36.13 -34.40
C GLN A 209 -51.08 -36.37 -35.51
N ARG A 210 -50.61 -36.64 -36.73
CA ARG A 210 -51.42 -37.33 -37.74
C ARG A 210 -51.03 -38.80 -37.76
N ASN A 211 -51.74 -39.59 -36.96
CA ASN A 211 -51.94 -41.01 -37.24
C ASN A 211 -53.16 -41.50 -36.46
N ALA A 212 -54.32 -41.39 -37.10
CA ALA A 212 -55.47 -42.24 -36.82
C ALA A 212 -56.32 -42.36 -38.08
N CYS A 213 -56.87 -43.56 -38.27
CA CYS A 213 -57.91 -43.95 -39.21
C CYS A 213 -57.47 -44.43 -40.60
N ARG A 214 -57.30 -45.75 -40.74
CA ARG A 214 -58.17 -46.58 -41.60
C ARG A 214 -58.05 -48.08 -41.27
N HIS A 215 -59.10 -48.58 -40.61
CA HIS A 215 -59.62 -49.96 -40.71
C HIS A 215 -60.53 -50.07 -41.97
N PRO A 216 -61.07 -51.25 -42.35
CA PRO A 216 -61.02 -52.57 -41.70
C PRO A 216 -60.34 -53.67 -42.53
#